data_AF-A0A238XHX4-F1
#
_entry.id   AF-A0A238XHX4-F1
#
_cell.length_a   1.000
_cell.length_b   1.000
_cell.length_c   1.000
_cell.angle_alpha   90.00
_cell.angle_beta   90.00
_cell.angle_gamma   90.00
#
_symmetry.space_group_name_H-M   'P 1'
#
loop_
_entity.id
_entity.type
_entity.pdbx_description
1 polymer ?
#
loop_
_entity_poly.entity_id
_entity_poly.type
_entity_poly.pdbx_seq_one_letter_code
_entity_poly.pdbx_strand_id
1 'polypeptide(L)'
;MPKYKDEQWLREQYLENDRTQEDIASECGVSDSTIHRWRDRFGIDKGHPAQFGIQTDGYEQWKCEAGTGKADTVTVHRLLATLKVDDLSELDGKEVHHKSGVEWHNTLENVGVLTPKEHRQRHANGGTS
;
A
#
# COMPACT_ATOMS: atom_id res chain seq x y z
N MET A 1 -17.84 26.32 23.45
CA MET A 1 -16.71 26.29 22.49
C MET A 1 -17.20 25.65 21.20
N PRO A 2 -16.59 25.94 20.02
CA PRO A 2 -16.93 25.26 18.77
C PRO A 2 -16.72 23.74 18.89
N LYS A 3 -17.66 22.93 18.37
CA LYS A 3 -17.66 21.46 18.52
C LYS A 3 -16.35 20.82 18.05
N TYR A 4 -15.83 21.24 16.90
CA TYR A 4 -14.58 20.73 16.32
C TYR A 4 -13.30 21.03 17.13
N LYS A 5 -13.39 21.84 18.20
CA LYS A 5 -12.26 22.07 19.13
C LYS A 5 -12.28 21.13 20.33
N ASP A 6 -13.31 20.30 20.45
CA ASP A 6 -13.40 19.22 21.41
C ASP A 6 -12.82 17.95 20.77
N GLU A 7 -11.75 17.41 21.36
CA GLU A 7 -11.07 16.22 20.83
C GLU A 7 -11.99 15.01 20.76
N GLN A 8 -12.79 14.79 21.81
CA GLN A 8 -13.64 13.60 21.90
C GLN A 8 -14.73 13.66 20.84
N TRP A 9 -15.37 14.82 20.70
CA TRP A 9 -16.39 15.01 19.67
C TRP A 9 -15.79 14.87 18.26
N LEU A 10 -14.65 15.49 17.98
CA LEU A 10 -14.03 15.42 16.65
C LEU A 10 -13.59 13.99 16.31
N ARG A 11 -13.08 13.24 17.30
CA ARG A 11 -12.68 11.84 17.14
C ARG A 11 -13.88 10.95 16.83
N GLU A 12 -14.97 11.09 17.57
CA GLU A 12 -16.22 10.35 17.34
C GLU A 12 -16.77 10.65 15.93
N GLN A 13 -16.87 11.92 15.55
CA GLN A 13 -17.40 12.29 14.23
C GLN A 13 -16.51 11.78 13.08
N TYR A 14 -15.19 11.84 13.22
CA TYR A 14 -14.27 11.53 12.13
C TYR A 14 -13.92 10.05 12.03
N LEU A 15 -13.75 9.34 13.16
CA LEU A 15 -13.33 7.93 13.18
C LEU A 15 -14.50 6.96 13.38
N GLU A 16 -15.43 7.26 14.28
CA GLU A 16 -16.52 6.33 14.62
C GLU A 16 -17.71 6.48 13.66
N ASN A 17 -18.08 7.72 13.34
CA ASN A 17 -19.16 8.02 12.40
C ASN A 17 -18.69 8.13 10.94
N ASP A 18 -17.40 7.88 10.69
CA ASP A 18 -16.73 7.90 9.38
C ASP A 18 -16.94 9.17 8.53
N ARG A 19 -17.35 10.29 9.14
CA ARG A 19 -17.67 11.51 8.40
C ARG A 19 -16.43 12.10 7.74
N THR A 20 -16.63 12.72 6.58
CA THR A 20 -15.54 13.43 5.90
C THR A 20 -15.24 14.76 6.61
N GLN A 21 -14.05 15.30 6.37
CA GLN A 21 -13.70 16.65 6.87
C GLN A 21 -14.66 17.70 6.32
N GLU A 22 -15.09 17.54 5.07
CA GLU A 22 -16.03 18.41 4.37
C GLU A 22 -17.42 18.40 5.03
N ASP A 23 -17.93 17.21 5.41
CA ASP A 23 -19.22 17.09 6.12
C ASP A 23 -19.19 17.78 7.48
N ILE A 24 -18.11 17.57 8.24
CA ILE A 24 -17.91 18.17 9.57
C ILE A 24 -17.74 19.69 9.44
N ALA A 25 -16.97 20.13 8.45
CA ALA A 25 -16.73 21.54 8.15
C ALA A 25 -18.03 22.27 7.78
N SER A 26 -18.83 21.66 6.91
CA SER A 26 -20.15 22.15 6.50
C SER A 26 -21.09 22.32 7.69
N GLU A 27 -21.19 21.31 8.57
CA GLU A 27 -22.00 21.43 9.80
C GLU A 27 -21.49 22.54 10.73
N CYS A 28 -20.18 22.69 10.84
CA CYS A 28 -19.56 23.65 11.74
C CYS A 28 -19.45 25.06 11.15
N GLY A 29 -19.79 25.27 9.87
CA GLY A 29 -19.63 26.54 9.17
C GLY A 29 -18.18 27.00 9.04
N VAL A 30 -17.24 26.07 8.86
CA VAL A 30 -15.80 26.35 8.72
C VAL A 30 -15.25 25.71 7.44
N SER A 31 -13.98 25.97 7.12
CA SER A 31 -13.29 25.26 6.04
C SER A 31 -12.84 23.86 6.47
N ASP A 32 -12.72 22.95 5.50
CA ASP A 32 -12.08 21.64 5.65
C ASP A 32 -10.68 21.77 6.31
N SER A 33 -9.91 22.80 5.92
CA SER A 33 -8.57 23.04 6.43
C SER A 33 -8.56 23.40 7.92
N THR A 34 -9.66 23.98 8.42
CA THR A 34 -9.83 24.22 9.86
C THR A 34 -10.00 22.89 10.60
N ILE A 35 -10.80 21.97 10.06
CA ILE A 35 -10.99 20.63 10.63
C ILE A 35 -9.67 19.84 10.60
N HIS A 36 -8.96 19.88 9.47
CA HIS A 36 -7.62 19.28 9.32
C HIS A 36 -6.67 19.73 10.43
N ARG A 37 -6.55 21.04 10.65
CA ARG A 37 -5.66 21.59 11.67
C ARG A 37 -5.97 21.08 13.09
N TRP A 38 -7.25 20.92 13.44
CA TRP A 38 -7.64 20.42 14.75
C TRP A 38 -7.45 18.91 14.85
N ARG A 39 -7.71 18.16 13.78
CA ARG A 39 -7.36 16.73 13.69
C ARG A 39 -5.88 16.49 13.90
N ASP A 40 -5.01 17.21 13.20
CA ASP A 40 -3.55 17.11 13.34
C ASP A 40 -3.11 17.40 14.78
N ARG A 41 -3.66 18.46 15.37
CA ARG A 41 -3.38 18.84 16.76
C ARG A 41 -3.73 17.72 17.76
N PHE A 42 -4.80 16.97 17.49
CA PHE A 42 -5.26 15.88 18.34
C PHE A 42 -4.75 14.49 17.90
N GLY A 43 -3.96 14.41 16.82
CA GLY A 43 -3.52 13.13 16.26
C GLY A 43 -4.68 12.24 15.80
N ILE A 44 -5.74 12.83 15.23
CA ILE A 44 -6.90 12.10 14.72
C ILE A 44 -6.68 11.84 13.22
N ASP A 45 -6.21 10.65 12.87
CA ASP A 45 -6.03 10.23 11.48
C ASP A 45 -6.83 8.98 11.14
N LYS A 46 -7.36 8.93 9.92
CA LYS A 46 -7.88 7.69 9.37
C LYS A 46 -6.66 6.88 8.97
N GLY A 47 -6.52 5.67 9.52
CA GLY A 47 -5.57 4.72 8.97
C GLY A 47 -5.89 4.56 7.48
N HIS A 48 -4.87 4.68 6.63
CA HIS A 48 -5.04 4.42 5.20
C HIS A 48 -5.03 2.90 5.04
N PRO A 49 -6.17 2.26 4.74
CA PRO A 49 -6.17 0.82 4.55
C PRO A 49 -5.23 0.45 3.40
N ALA A 50 -4.62 -0.73 3.48
CA ALA A 50 -3.82 -1.24 2.37
C ALA A 50 -4.68 -1.29 1.10
N GLN A 51 -4.19 -0.69 0.02
CA GLN A 51 -4.88 -0.64 -1.27
C GLN A 51 -4.35 -1.75 -2.16
N PHE A 52 -5.24 -2.56 -2.73
CA PHE A 52 -4.91 -3.55 -3.74
C PHE A 52 -5.17 -3.00 -5.15
N GLY A 53 -4.26 -3.25 -6.10
CA GLY A 53 -4.50 -2.91 -7.50
C GLY A 53 -3.44 -3.41 -8.47
N ILE A 54 -3.79 -3.36 -9.76
CA ILE A 54 -2.89 -3.64 -10.88
C ILE A 54 -2.24 -2.32 -11.33
N GLN A 55 -0.92 -2.29 -11.39
CA GLN A 55 -0.15 -1.14 -11.87
C GLN A 55 -0.07 -1.10 -13.40
N THR A 56 0.41 0.01 -13.95
CA THR A 56 0.55 0.19 -15.41
C THR A 56 1.53 -0.78 -16.07
N ASP A 57 2.44 -1.36 -15.30
CA ASP A 57 3.39 -2.39 -15.71
C ASP A 57 2.81 -3.83 -15.61
N GLY A 58 1.54 -3.97 -15.19
CA GLY A 58 0.85 -5.25 -15.11
C GLY A 58 0.98 -5.97 -13.76
N TYR A 59 1.77 -5.46 -12.82
CA TYR A 59 1.91 -6.11 -11.52
C TYR A 59 0.74 -5.82 -10.58
N GLU A 60 0.21 -6.89 -9.98
CA GLU A 60 -0.69 -6.81 -8.83
C GLU A 60 0.10 -6.50 -7.55
N GLN A 61 -0.33 -5.49 -6.79
CA GLN A 61 0.33 -5.12 -5.53
C GLN A 61 -0.63 -4.61 -4.46
N TRP A 62 -0.22 -4.80 -3.20
CA TRP A 62 -0.75 -4.10 -2.04
C TRP A 62 0.15 -2.90 -1.71
N LYS A 63 -0.44 -1.71 -1.60
CA LYS A 63 0.21 -0.47 -1.17
C LYS A 63 -0.30 -0.08 0.21
N CYS A 64 0.60 0.12 1.16
CA CYS A 64 0.31 0.60 2.50
C CYS A 64 0.86 2.01 2.66
N GLU A 65 0.02 2.99 3.00
CA GLU A 65 0.48 4.35 3.28
C GLU A 65 0.79 4.50 4.77
N ALA A 66 2.03 4.89 5.09
CA ALA A 66 2.55 5.07 6.44
C ALA A 66 2.73 6.58 6.73
N GLY A 67 1.68 7.35 6.45
CA GLY A 67 1.64 8.81 6.58
C GLY A 67 2.04 9.56 5.30
N THR A 68 1.98 10.89 5.35
CA THR A 68 2.13 11.77 4.19
C THR A 68 3.43 11.51 3.43
N GLY A 69 3.29 11.07 2.17
CA GLY A 69 4.42 10.80 1.27
C GLY A 69 5.23 9.55 1.59
N LYS A 70 4.82 8.75 2.59
CA LYS A 70 5.46 7.47 2.92
C LYS A 70 4.52 6.35 2.53
N ALA A 71 4.94 5.52 1.59
CA ALA A 71 4.23 4.30 1.24
C ALA A 71 5.22 3.15 1.14
N ASP A 72 4.76 1.98 1.55
CA ASP A 72 5.43 0.71 1.30
C ASP A 72 4.53 -0.14 0.39
N THR A 73 5.14 -0.98 -0.44
CA THR A 73 4.43 -1.78 -1.44
C THR A 73 4.94 -3.21 -1.43
N VAL A 74 4.00 -4.15 -1.50
CA VAL A 74 4.30 -5.55 -1.69
C VAL A 74 3.55 -6.09 -2.90
N THR A 75 4.29 -6.59 -3.87
CA THR A 75 3.74 -7.22 -5.09
C THR A 75 3.27 -8.64 -4.80
N VAL A 76 2.16 -9.07 -5.41
CA VAL A 76 1.57 -10.40 -5.21
C VAL A 76 2.55 -11.54 -5.54
N HIS A 77 3.33 -11.42 -6.61
CA HIS A 77 4.30 -12.45 -6.98
C HIS A 77 5.41 -12.62 -5.92
N ARG A 78 5.88 -11.54 -5.27
CA ARG A 78 6.82 -11.63 -4.13
C ARG A 78 6.19 -12.30 -2.92
N LEU A 79 4.89 -12.12 -2.67
CA LEU A 79 4.20 -12.85 -1.61
C LEU A 79 4.03 -14.32 -1.94
N LEU A 80 3.77 -14.68 -3.19
CA LEU A 80 3.76 -16.09 -3.60
C LEU A 80 5.14 -16.75 -3.46
N ALA A 81 6.23 -16.00 -3.65
CA ALA A 81 7.58 -16.53 -3.47
C ALA A 81 7.89 -16.94 -2.03
N THR A 82 7.20 -16.38 -1.02
CA THR A 82 7.40 -16.80 0.38
C THR A 82 6.93 -18.23 0.64
N LEU A 83 5.98 -18.73 -0.18
CA LEU A 83 5.51 -20.12 -0.13
C LEU A 83 6.51 -21.12 -0.76
N LYS A 84 7.62 -20.64 -1.32
CA LYS A 84 8.64 -21.45 -2.01
C LYS A 84 9.94 -21.60 -1.25
N VAL A 85 10.06 -20.96 -0.09
CA VAL A 85 11.25 -20.94 0.75
C VAL A 85 10.88 -21.38 2.15
N ASP A 86 11.81 -22.02 2.84
CA ASP A 86 11.61 -22.41 4.22
C ASP A 86 11.94 -21.23 5.16
N ASP A 87 12.88 -20.36 4.74
CA ASP A 87 13.25 -19.14 5.46
C ASP A 87 13.16 -17.89 4.56
N LEU A 88 12.60 -16.79 5.08
CA LEU A 88 12.42 -15.55 4.32
C LEU A 88 13.74 -14.90 3.89
N SER A 89 14.83 -15.09 4.64
CA SER A 89 16.16 -14.60 4.28
C SER A 89 16.68 -15.21 2.97
N GLU A 90 16.13 -16.34 2.54
CA GLU A 90 16.43 -16.90 1.22
C GLU A 90 15.97 -16.00 0.07
N LEU A 91 15.07 -15.04 0.31
CA LEU A 91 14.64 -14.06 -0.69
C LEU A 91 15.49 -12.78 -0.68
N ASP A 92 16.42 -12.64 0.26
CA ASP A 92 17.24 -11.44 0.40
C ASP A 92 18.12 -11.24 -0.84
N GLY A 93 17.98 -10.06 -1.45
CA GLY A 93 18.68 -9.71 -2.68
C GLY A 93 18.29 -10.53 -3.90
N LYS A 94 17.22 -11.34 -3.84
CA LYS A 94 16.68 -12.08 -4.98
C LYS A 94 15.49 -11.36 -5.62
N GLU A 95 15.36 -11.56 -6.92
CA GLU A 95 14.27 -11.08 -7.74
C GLU A 95 13.30 -12.23 -8.04
N VAL A 96 12.03 -11.89 -8.20
CA VAL A 96 10.94 -12.85 -8.41
C VAL A 96 10.33 -12.57 -9.77
N HIS A 97 10.24 -13.60 -10.61
CA HIS A 97 9.89 -13.47 -12.03
C HIS A 97 8.74 -14.39 -12.43
N HIS A 98 8.04 -14.03 -13.49
CA HIS A 98 7.04 -14.87 -14.14
C HIS A 98 7.68 -15.62 -15.30
N LYS A 99 7.66 -16.95 -15.27
CA LYS A 99 8.24 -17.78 -16.33
C LYS A 99 7.61 -17.50 -17.70
N SER A 100 6.32 -17.18 -17.72
CA SER A 100 5.56 -16.85 -18.92
C SER A 100 5.80 -15.44 -19.47
N GLY A 101 6.44 -14.53 -18.71
CA GLY A 101 6.49 -13.10 -19.02
C GLY A 101 5.12 -12.43 -18.99
N VAL A 102 4.23 -12.89 -18.10
CA VAL A 102 2.88 -12.32 -17.92
C VAL A 102 2.72 -11.99 -16.44
N GLU A 103 2.69 -10.70 -16.14
CA GLU A 103 2.86 -10.12 -14.80
C GLU A 103 1.65 -10.37 -13.88
N TRP A 104 0.47 -10.53 -14.47
CA TRP A 104 -0.78 -10.88 -13.76
C TRP A 104 -0.97 -12.40 -13.58
N HIS A 105 -0.09 -13.26 -14.14
CA HIS A 105 -0.25 -14.71 -14.04
C HIS A 105 0.43 -15.28 -12.78
N ASN A 106 -0.20 -15.01 -11.63
CA ASN A 106 0.33 -15.31 -10.30
C ASN A 106 -0.01 -16.74 -9.82
N THR A 107 0.71 -17.75 -10.34
CA THR A 107 0.66 -19.15 -9.87
C THR A 107 2.01 -19.60 -9.31
N LEU A 108 2.03 -20.56 -8.38
CA LEU A 108 3.28 -21.07 -7.81
C LEU A 108 4.18 -21.68 -8.88
N GLU A 109 3.63 -22.32 -9.90
CA GLU A 109 4.40 -22.93 -10.99
C GLU A 109 5.01 -21.87 -11.89
N ASN A 110 4.32 -20.75 -12.10
CA ASN A 110 4.77 -19.67 -12.99
C ASN A 110 5.77 -18.73 -12.31
N VAL A 111 5.70 -18.56 -10.99
CA VAL A 111 6.64 -17.73 -10.23
C VAL A 111 7.97 -18.45 -10.00
N GLY A 112 9.09 -17.77 -10.22
CA GLY A 112 10.44 -18.26 -9.95
C GLY A 112 11.29 -17.23 -9.21
N VAL A 113 12.14 -17.69 -8.29
CA VAL A 113 13.08 -16.84 -7.55
C VAL A 113 14.45 -16.97 -8.20
N LEU A 114 15.01 -15.87 -8.67
CA LEU A 114 16.33 -15.81 -9.31
C LEU A 114 17.24 -14.83 -8.57
N THR A 115 18.53 -15.14 -8.54
CA THR A 115 19.55 -14.15 -8.15
C THR A 115 19.69 -13.09 -9.24
N PRO A 116 20.19 -11.89 -8.94
CA PRO A 116 20.42 -10.84 -9.94
C PRO A 116 21.37 -11.30 -11.07
N LYS A 117 22.26 -12.25 -10.79
CA LYS A 117 23.16 -12.85 -11.78
C LYS A 117 22.39 -13.74 -12.76
N GLU A 118 21.51 -14.60 -12.25
CA GLU A 118 20.67 -15.48 -13.07
C GLU A 118 19.64 -14.69 -13.88
N HIS A 119 19.08 -13.63 -13.29
CA HIS A 119 18.17 -12.72 -13.98
C HIS A 119 18.85 -12.01 -15.17
N ARG A 120 20.04 -11.41 -14.96
CA ARG A 120 20.82 -10.79 -16.04
C ARG A 120 21.18 -11.76 -17.16
N GLN A 121 21.50 -13.01 -16.81
CA GLN A 121 21.84 -14.04 -17.79
C GLN A 121 20.62 -14.45 -18.62
N ARG A 122 19.42 -14.41 -18.05
CA ARG A 122 18.16 -14.68 -18.75
C ARG A 122 17.81 -13.57 -19.75
N HIS A 123 18.03 -12.31 -19.38
CA HIS A 123 17.90 -11.15 -20.29
C HIS A 123 18.89 -11.21 -21.45
N ALA A 124 20.14 -11.60 -21.18
CA ALA A 124 21.14 -11.78 -22.23
C ALA A 124 20.78 -12.88 -23.25
N ASN A 125 19.93 -13.84 -22.85
CA ASN A 125 19.48 -14.95 -23.69
C ASN A 125 18.10 -14.73 -24.31
N GLY A 126 17.54 -13.51 -24.26
CA GLY A 126 16.28 -13.16 -24.90
C GLY A 126 15.01 -13.62 -24.15
N GLY A 127 15.13 -13.99 -22.87
CA GLY A 127 13.95 -14.21 -22.02
C GLY A 127 13.39 -12.88 -21.52
N THR A 128 12.08 -12.68 -21.62
CA THR A 128 11.39 -11.51 -21.06
C THR A 128 11.41 -11.53 -19.52
N SER A 129 11.35 -10.33 -18.93
CA SER A 129 11.32 -10.06 -17.48
C SER A 129 10.19 -10.78 -16.74
#